data_AF-A0A819A471-F1
#
_entry.id   AF-A0A819A471-F1
#
_cell.length_a   1.000
_cell.length_b   1.000
_cell.length_c   1.000
_cell.angle_alpha   90.00
_cell.angle_beta   90.00
_cell.angle_gamma   90.00
#
_symmetry.space_group_name_H-M   'P 1'
#
loop_
_entity.id
_entity.type
_entity.pdbx_description
1 polymer ?
#
loop_
_entity_poly.entity_id
_entity_poly.type
_entity_poly.pdbx_seq_one_letter_code
_entity_poly.pdbx_strand_id
1 'polypeptide(L)'
;MALAESIEIEPPLNADIICPDAISICPSTSTCCISTDGDYSCCPVQEGVCCSDHKHCCPKHYKCDLKIFKCDRVFNAKMLSVQPSLHKN
;
A
#
# COMPACT_ATOMS: atom_id res chain seq x y z
N MET A 1 29.65 -23.37 -18.56
CA MET A 1 29.56 -23.28 -17.09
C MET A 1 28.89 -21.95 -16.76
N ALA A 2 28.01 -21.97 -15.75
CA ALA A 2 27.17 -20.91 -15.19
C ALA A 2 26.03 -20.34 -16.06
N LEU A 3 24.81 -20.71 -15.64
CA LEU A 3 23.52 -20.11 -15.96
C LEU A 3 23.29 -18.94 -14.98
N ALA A 4 22.70 -17.83 -15.44
CA ALA A 4 21.93 -16.85 -14.66
C ALA A 4 21.21 -15.95 -15.69
N GLU A 5 20.13 -16.48 -16.27
CA GLU A 5 18.74 -16.15 -15.93
C GLU A 5 18.28 -14.85 -16.61
N SER A 6 17.44 -15.06 -17.63
CA SER A 6 16.38 -14.19 -18.13
C SER A 6 16.45 -12.74 -17.66
N ILE A 7 16.99 -11.86 -18.51
CA ILE A 7 16.61 -10.45 -18.42
C ILE A 7 15.16 -10.41 -18.88
N GLU A 8 14.25 -10.60 -17.92
CA GLU A 8 12.88 -10.15 -18.06
C GLU A 8 13.00 -8.64 -18.22
N ILE A 9 13.01 -8.18 -19.48
CA ILE A 9 12.82 -6.77 -19.79
C ILE A 9 11.39 -6.49 -19.33
N GLU A 10 11.22 -6.21 -18.03
CA GLU A 10 9.97 -5.69 -17.51
C GLU A 10 9.68 -4.41 -18.31
N PRO A 11 8.49 -4.31 -18.91
CA PRO A 11 8.22 -3.35 -19.98
C PRO A 11 8.48 -1.91 -19.52
N PRO A 12 8.94 -0.99 -20.40
CA PRO A 12 9.07 0.42 -20.05
C PRO A 12 7.68 1.05 -20.10
N LEU A 13 6.86 0.83 -19.08
CA LEU A 13 5.48 1.33 -19.07
C LEU A 13 5.07 1.61 -17.63
N ASN A 14 5.29 2.85 -17.19
CA ASN A 14 4.38 3.65 -16.36
C ASN A 14 5.18 4.77 -15.69
N ALA A 15 5.08 6.01 -16.21
CA ALA A 15 5.65 7.25 -15.65
C ALA A 15 5.99 7.15 -14.16
N ASP A 16 7.26 7.09 -13.81
CA ASP A 16 7.64 6.86 -12.42
C ASP A 16 7.19 8.04 -11.53
N ILE A 17 6.55 7.73 -10.42
CA ILE A 17 6.23 8.69 -9.36
C ILE A 17 7.38 8.72 -8.36
N ILE A 18 7.84 9.93 -8.06
CA ILE A 18 8.81 10.18 -7.01
C ILE A 18 8.04 10.29 -5.69
N CYS A 19 8.41 9.46 -4.71
CA CYS A 19 7.78 9.47 -3.40
C CYS A 19 8.15 10.75 -2.61
N PRO A 20 7.40 11.11 -1.54
CA PRO A 20 7.61 12.36 -0.81
C PRO A 20 8.99 12.54 -0.19
N ASP A 21 9.72 11.44 0.03
CA ASP A 21 11.11 11.43 0.48
C ASP A 21 12.14 11.76 -0.62
N ALA A 22 11.72 11.80 -1.88
CA ALA A 22 12.53 12.05 -3.06
C ALA A 22 13.68 11.04 -3.31
N ILE A 23 13.69 9.90 -2.61
CA ILE A 23 14.69 8.83 -2.75
C ILE A 23 14.02 7.60 -3.39
N SER A 24 12.86 7.22 -2.91
CA SER A 24 12.06 6.12 -3.42
C SER A 24 11.27 6.52 -4.67
N ILE A 25 11.26 5.61 -5.63
CA ILE A 25 10.59 5.79 -6.92
C ILE A 25 9.68 4.59 -7.14
N CYS A 26 8.43 4.86 -7.52
CA CYS A 26 7.42 3.83 -7.79
C CYS A 26 6.85 4.00 -9.20
N PRO A 27 6.37 2.93 -9.86
CA PRO A 27 5.70 3.07 -11.14
C PRO A 27 4.38 3.84 -10.98
N SER A 28 3.88 4.55 -12.00
CA SER A 28 2.62 5.35 -11.86
C SER A 28 1.35 4.54 -11.62
N THR A 29 1.38 3.22 -11.79
CA THR A 29 0.28 2.34 -11.36
C THR A 29 0.34 2.03 -9.86
N SER A 30 1.44 2.39 -9.20
CA SER A 30 1.65 2.20 -7.78
C SER A 30 1.45 3.47 -6.97
N THR A 31 1.30 3.30 -5.66
CA THR A 31 1.20 4.38 -4.69
C THR A 31 2.35 4.30 -3.69
N CYS A 32 2.99 5.42 -3.39
CA CYS A 32 4.03 5.51 -2.38
C CYS A 32 3.45 5.31 -0.97
N CYS A 33 3.95 4.30 -0.25
CA CYS A 33 3.56 3.99 1.12
C CYS A 33 4.75 4.06 2.07
N ILE A 34 4.61 4.82 3.15
CA ILE A 34 5.63 4.86 4.21
C ILE A 34 5.66 3.53 4.97
N SER A 35 6.85 3.03 5.23
CA SER A 35 7.18 1.84 6.01
C SER A 35 7.28 2.18 7.51
N THR A 36 7.27 1.17 8.39
CA THR A 36 7.55 1.34 9.82
C THR A 36 8.92 1.96 10.10
N ASP A 37 9.86 1.74 9.19
CA ASP A 37 11.25 2.19 9.29
C ASP A 37 11.45 3.62 8.79
N GLY A 38 10.40 4.24 8.21
CA GLY A 38 10.44 5.59 7.64
C GLY A 38 10.77 5.63 6.14
N ASP A 39 11.19 4.51 5.56
CA ASP A 39 11.38 4.36 4.11
C ASP A 39 10.05 4.28 3.35
N TYR A 40 10.08 4.45 2.04
CA TYR A 40 8.90 4.29 1.18
C TYR A 40 8.94 3.01 0.35
N SER A 41 7.82 2.30 0.31
CA SER A 41 7.57 1.13 -0.50
C SER A 41 6.45 1.38 -1.51
N CYS A 42 6.49 0.67 -2.64
CA CYS A 42 5.52 0.82 -3.71
C CYS A 42 4.36 -0.15 -3.52
N CYS A 43 3.16 0.39 -3.25
CA CYS A 43 1.95 -0.41 -3.29
C CYS A 43 1.48 -0.58 -4.73
N PRO A 44 1.29 -1.80 -5.25
CA PRO A 44 0.87 -2.05 -6.64
C PRO A 44 -0.56 -1.61 -6.96
N VAL A 45 -1.31 -1.15 -5.96
CA VAL A 45 -2.68 -0.65 -6.12
C VAL A 45 -2.63 0.84 -6.42
N GLN A 46 -3.19 1.21 -7.58
CA GLN A 46 -3.36 2.61 -7.96
C GLN A 46 -4.36 3.32 -7.04
N GLU A 47 -4.03 4.51 -6.57
CA GLU A 47 -4.79 5.25 -5.54
C GLU A 47 -5.02 4.42 -4.25
N GLY A 48 -4.10 3.51 -3.94
CA GLY A 48 -4.15 2.69 -2.74
C GLY A 48 -3.96 3.52 -1.47
N VAL A 49 -4.65 3.14 -0.40
CA VAL A 49 -4.41 3.63 0.96
C VAL A 49 -3.49 2.67 1.70
N CYS A 50 -2.44 3.22 2.31
CA CYS A 50 -1.48 2.45 3.10
C CYS A 50 -2.10 2.12 4.46
N CYS A 51 -2.00 0.86 4.87
CA CYS A 51 -2.43 0.44 6.19
C CYS A 51 -1.46 0.96 7.26
N SER A 52 -1.92 1.11 8.50
CA SER A 52 -1.06 1.50 9.64
C SER A 52 0.01 0.46 10.03
N ASP A 53 -0.06 -0.73 9.44
CA ASP A 53 0.97 -1.76 9.53
C ASP A 53 2.14 -1.51 8.57
N HIS A 54 1.97 -0.55 7.65
CA HIS A 54 2.98 -0.09 6.69
C HIS A 54 3.50 -1.15 5.69
N LYS A 55 3.06 -2.40 5.80
CA LYS A 55 3.35 -3.50 4.88
C LYS A 55 2.21 -3.79 3.91
N HIS A 56 0.99 -3.46 4.34
CA HIS A 56 -0.23 -3.76 3.62
C HIS A 56 -0.80 -2.50 3.00
N CYS A 57 -1.49 -2.65 1.87
CA CYS A 57 -2.18 -1.56 1.23
C CYS A 57 -3.51 -2.03 0.63
N CYS A 58 -4.49 -1.14 0.64
CA CYS A 58 -5.85 -1.42 0.19
C CYS A 58 -6.27 -0.43 -0.89
N PRO A 59 -7.18 -0.81 -1.80
CA PRO A 59 -7.73 0.12 -2.77
C PRO A 59 -8.48 1.28 -2.10
N LYS A 60 -8.62 2.38 -2.83
CA LYS A 60 -9.42 3.54 -2.42
C LYS A 60 -10.81 3.10 -1.96
N HIS A 61 -11.30 3.68 -0.86
CA HIS A 61 -12.57 3.32 -0.20
C HIS A 61 -12.59 1.94 0.50
N TYR A 62 -11.42 1.40 0.80
CA TYR A 62 -11.28 0.26 1.70
C TYR A 62 -10.48 0.67 2.92
N LYS A 63 -10.80 0.02 4.04
CA LYS A 63 -10.05 0.14 5.28
C LYS A 63 -9.36 -1.17 5.57
N CYS A 64 -8.11 -1.09 5.99
CA CYS A 64 -7.36 -2.25 6.41
C CYS A 64 -7.87 -2.75 7.76
N ASP A 65 -8.40 -3.96 7.79
CA ASP A 65 -8.60 -4.74 8.99
C ASP A 65 -7.39 -5.65 9.18
N LEU A 66 -6.45 -5.19 10.01
CA LEU A 66 -5.23 -5.91 10.34
C LEU A 66 -5.47 -7.14 11.24
N LYS A 67 -6.65 -7.27 11.86
CA LYS A 67 -6.97 -8.44 12.70
C LYS A 67 -7.26 -9.67 11.85
N ILE A 68 -7.85 -9.45 10.68
CA ILE A 68 -8.21 -10.51 9.72
C ILE A 68 -7.43 -10.38 8.40
N PHE A 69 -6.42 -9.50 8.34
CA PHE A 69 -5.61 -9.18 7.17
C PHE A 69 -6.44 -8.96 5.89
N LYS A 70 -7.49 -8.13 6.00
CA LYS A 70 -8.44 -7.91 4.90
C LYS A 70 -8.72 -6.44 4.67
N CYS A 71 -8.96 -6.09 3.41
CA CYS A 71 -9.49 -4.79 3.03
C CYS A 71 -11.02 -4.84 3.13
N ASP A 72 -11.59 -4.15 4.10
CA ASP A 72 -13.04 -4.06 4.25
C ASP A 72 -13.54 -2.78 3.56
N ARG A 73 -14.56 -2.92 2.70
CA ARG A 73 -15.06 -1.79 1.90
C ARG A 73 -15.80 -0.83 2.82
N VAL A 74 -15.24 0.35 3.03
CA VAL A 74 -15.96 1.42 3.72
C VAL A 74 -16.94 2.03 2.73
N PHE A 75 -18.16 1.46 2.65
CA PHE A 75 -19.31 2.28 2.26
C PHE A 75 -19.28 3.51 3.17
N ASN A 76 -19.35 4.71 2.60
CA ASN A 76 -19.31 6.00 3.29
C ASN A 76 -20.32 6.06 4.46
N ALA A 77 -19.95 5.49 5.60
CA ALA A 77 -20.72 5.38 6.83
C ALA A 77 -19.83 5.73 8.03
N LYS A 78 -18.80 6.56 7.82
CA LYS A 78 -17.88 6.95 8.90
C LYS A 78 -17.48 8.43 8.86
N MET A 79 -18.49 9.29 8.96
CA MET A 79 -18.53 10.35 9.96
C MET A 79 -18.79 9.75 11.37
N LEU A 80 -18.09 8.68 11.74
CA LEU A 80 -18.11 8.17 13.11
C LEU A 80 -16.66 8.01 13.58
N SER A 81 -16.00 9.15 13.65
CA SER A 81 -14.85 9.43 14.50
C SER A 81 -15.23 9.32 15.99
N VAL A 82 -15.75 8.17 16.43
CA VAL A 82 -15.85 7.81 17.85
C VAL A 82 -15.64 6.30 17.96
N GLN A 83 -14.47 5.89 18.45
CA GLN A 83 -14.31 4.54 19.00
C GLN A 83 -15.23 4.40 20.21
N PRO A 84 -15.73 3.19 20.51
CA PRO A 84 -15.15 2.57 21.70
C PRO A 84 -14.83 1.08 21.51
N SER A 85 -13.66 0.72 22.03
CA SER A 85 -13.28 -0.56 22.61
C SER A 85 -14.34 -1.67 22.55
N LEU A 86 -14.22 -2.62 21.61
CA LEU A 86 -14.84 -3.93 21.79
C LEU A 86 -13.93 -4.76 22.70
N HIS A 87 -13.98 -4.44 23.99
CA HIS A 87 -13.69 -5.38 25.06
C HIS A 87 -14.68 -6.53 24.92
N LYS A 88 -14.21 -7.77 24.87
CA LYS A 88 -15.07 -8.95 24.86
C LYS A 88 -14.48 -9.94 25.87
N ASN A 89 -14.89 -9.79 27.13
CA ASN A 89 -14.90 -10.83 28.17
C ASN A 89 -16.11 -10.61 29.07
#